data_AF-A0A0J9WRF8-F1
#
_entry.id   AF-A0A0J9WRF8-F1
#
_cell.length_a   1.000
_cell.length_b   1.000
_cell.length_c   1.000
_cell.angle_alpha   90.00
_cell.angle_beta   90.00
_cell.angle_gamma   90.00
#
_symmetry.space_group_name_H-M   'P 1'
#
loop_
_entity.id
_entity.type
_entity.pdbx_description
1 polymer ?
#
loop_
_entity_poly.entity_id
_entity_poly.type
_entity_poly.pdbx_seq_one_letter_code
_entity_poly.pdbx_strand_id
1 'polypeptide(L)'
;MADDLAEDLTLEELEVAIASLRNSLESMSRDDADFYSTTTLLAHALRKLYLLSRSHEGLSALEESITILQQAIDSSSVGDGRRAEWLISLAFGLSLRCDATESESDAIEASRVAYGAVDAVEKDDPSYATILQSACHFIGKKAIRLHDEDDLDKMFEMHKSILAVTPVDHPKLKSRLRSYDDTTFKLYLSFGQKDALEEAIRASEYIINIPDQSSEEHARNVWILAQRLVQRYLRTGTSADLDDSIRACQQAVDDTPISSKNRQRRLQSLCDRLGEKYSQTLEEADFQAAKVREASKLLGLGTETASLALEVGKSAATALEFLEMARGVMASSINVLRADIKDLERYFPELAGRYKHLRDQLDTGSAPKSDFALGEEVWENEMSQRYDTREQISALLEEIRSKPGFENFARPEDEERMRSAAALGPVIVVNVGPLACDAIIIQQDGFSAIPLPRLDKNDIDSKYQPLGRGSLKVLEWLWDVVAEPILTALGFTEPPHSGEMKRGGTVNETARR
;
A
#
# COMPACT_ATOMS: atom_id res chain seq x y z
N MET A 1 15.33 -29.60 -6.11
CA MET A 1 15.84 -29.09 -7.41
C MET A 1 14.76 -29.19 -8.49
N ALA A 2 13.54 -28.77 -8.14
CA ALA A 2 12.34 -28.74 -9.00
C ALA A 2 11.38 -27.63 -8.52
N ASP A 3 11.93 -26.59 -7.88
CA ASP A 3 11.16 -25.45 -7.31
C ASP A 3 11.42 -24.13 -8.05
N ASP A 4 12.34 -24.11 -9.04
CA ASP A 4 12.78 -22.88 -9.74
C ASP A 4 11.98 -22.56 -11.02
N LEU A 5 10.84 -23.22 -11.28
CA LEU A 5 10.11 -23.10 -12.56
C LEU A 5 8.83 -22.25 -12.50
N ALA A 6 8.57 -21.54 -11.40
CA ALA A 6 7.27 -20.88 -11.19
C ALA A 6 7.29 -19.36 -11.00
N GLU A 7 8.39 -18.67 -11.29
CA GLU A 7 8.46 -17.21 -11.31
C GLU A 7 8.39 -16.71 -12.76
N ASP A 8 7.39 -15.86 -13.04
CA ASP A 8 7.09 -15.19 -14.33
C ASP A 8 6.53 -15.99 -15.52
N LEU A 9 5.70 -17.03 -15.27
CA LEU A 9 4.90 -17.63 -16.35
C LEU A 9 3.70 -16.73 -16.73
N THR A 10 3.63 -16.33 -18.00
CA THR A 10 2.45 -15.72 -18.62
C THR A 10 1.26 -16.69 -18.63
N LEU A 11 0.05 -16.16 -18.85
CA LEU A 11 -1.17 -16.99 -18.93
C LEU A 11 -1.03 -18.10 -20.00
N GLU A 12 -0.44 -17.77 -21.16
CA GLU A 12 -0.21 -18.72 -22.25
C GLU A 12 0.81 -19.81 -21.87
N GLU A 13 1.91 -19.44 -21.22
CA GLU A 13 2.92 -20.42 -20.77
C GLU A 13 2.35 -21.36 -19.69
N LEU A 14 1.47 -20.84 -18.83
CA LEU A 14 0.79 -21.62 -17.81
C LEU A 14 -0.19 -22.64 -18.42
N GLU A 15 -0.95 -22.26 -19.44
CA GLU A 15 -1.83 -23.17 -20.17
C GLU A 15 -1.05 -24.31 -20.86
N VAL A 16 0.10 -23.98 -21.47
CA VAL A 16 0.99 -24.97 -22.08
C VAL A 16 1.56 -25.92 -21.03
N ALA A 17 2.00 -25.39 -19.88
CA ALA A 17 2.51 -26.21 -18.78
C ALA A 17 1.43 -27.17 -18.24
N ILE A 18 0.20 -26.68 -18.05
CA ILE A 18 -0.94 -27.50 -17.62
C ILE A 18 -1.21 -28.63 -18.61
N ALA A 19 -1.23 -28.33 -19.92
CA ALA A 19 -1.44 -29.35 -20.95
C ALA A 19 -0.34 -30.42 -20.92
N SER A 20 0.93 -30.02 -20.75
CA SER A 20 2.05 -30.94 -20.64
C SER A 20 1.96 -31.83 -19.39
N LEU A 21 1.61 -31.25 -18.23
CA LEU A 21 1.46 -31.97 -16.97
C LEU A 21 0.29 -32.97 -17.02
N ARG A 22 -0.84 -32.61 -17.64
CA ARG A 22 -1.97 -33.53 -17.87
C ARG A 22 -1.55 -34.75 -18.68
N ASN A 23 -0.89 -34.52 -19.82
CA ASN A 23 -0.42 -35.60 -20.69
C ASN A 23 0.57 -36.52 -19.97
N SER A 24 1.46 -35.95 -19.15
CA SER A 24 2.38 -36.74 -18.33
C SER A 24 1.60 -37.65 -17.37
N LEU A 25 0.62 -37.10 -16.66
CA LEU A 25 -0.16 -37.82 -15.66
C LEU A 25 -1.00 -38.97 -16.27
N GLU A 26 -1.52 -38.82 -17.48
CA GLU A 26 -2.26 -39.88 -18.19
C GLU A 26 -1.42 -41.12 -18.48
N SER A 27 -0.11 -40.95 -18.64
CA SER A 27 0.83 -42.03 -18.97
C SER A 27 1.51 -42.66 -17.75
N MET A 28 1.36 -42.05 -16.57
CA MET A 28 2.05 -42.44 -15.34
C MET A 28 1.26 -43.46 -14.52
N SER A 29 1.98 -44.41 -13.91
CA SER A 29 1.39 -45.28 -12.89
C SER A 29 1.19 -44.50 -11.59
N ARG A 30 0.13 -44.83 -10.82
CA ARG A 30 -0.12 -44.21 -9.50
C ARG A 30 0.93 -44.59 -8.45
N ASP A 31 1.62 -45.70 -8.66
CA ASP A 31 2.71 -46.14 -7.79
C ASP A 31 4.05 -45.44 -8.12
N ASP A 32 4.09 -44.62 -9.16
CA ASP A 32 5.28 -43.89 -9.56
C ASP A 32 5.57 -42.73 -8.58
N ALA A 33 6.83 -42.58 -8.18
CA ALA A 33 7.23 -41.49 -7.31
C ALA A 33 7.00 -40.12 -7.99
N ASP A 34 7.10 -40.06 -9.32
CA ASP A 34 6.91 -38.85 -10.09
C ASP A 34 5.42 -38.50 -10.28
N PHE A 35 4.50 -39.45 -10.08
CA PHE A 35 3.06 -39.20 -10.07
C PHE A 35 2.73 -38.17 -8.99
N TYR A 36 3.34 -38.31 -7.81
CA TYR A 36 3.17 -37.39 -6.69
C TYR A 36 3.50 -35.95 -7.06
N SER A 37 4.73 -35.71 -7.52
CA SER A 37 5.20 -34.36 -7.86
C SER A 37 4.41 -33.79 -9.02
N THR A 38 4.08 -34.60 -10.03
CA THR A 38 3.31 -34.17 -11.20
C THR A 38 1.88 -33.76 -10.82
N THR A 39 1.22 -34.53 -9.95
CA THR A 39 -0.10 -34.18 -9.40
C THR A 39 -0.07 -32.86 -8.63
N THR A 40 0.91 -32.68 -7.74
CA THR A 40 1.04 -31.47 -6.92
C THR A 40 1.33 -30.24 -7.79
N LEU A 41 2.23 -30.37 -8.78
CA LEU A 41 2.55 -29.30 -9.74
C LEU A 41 1.36 -28.94 -10.62
N LEU A 42 0.61 -29.92 -11.14
CA LEU A 42 -0.58 -29.69 -11.93
C LEU A 42 -1.66 -28.95 -11.12
N ALA A 43 -1.92 -29.40 -9.89
CA ALA A 43 -2.86 -28.72 -9.00
C ALA A 43 -2.43 -27.28 -8.71
N HIS A 44 -1.13 -27.03 -8.48
CA HIS A 44 -0.62 -25.68 -8.30
C HIS A 44 -0.85 -24.82 -9.55
N ALA A 45 -0.49 -25.32 -10.73
CA ALA A 45 -0.62 -24.58 -12.00
C ALA A 45 -2.09 -24.23 -12.31
N LEU A 46 -3.01 -25.16 -12.10
CA LEU A 46 -4.45 -24.94 -12.26
C LEU A 46 -4.99 -23.86 -11.30
N ARG A 47 -4.55 -23.85 -10.03
CA ARG A 47 -4.91 -22.77 -9.09
C ARG A 47 -4.33 -21.43 -9.51
N LYS A 48 -3.07 -21.40 -9.98
CA LYS A 48 -2.43 -20.18 -10.49
C LYS A 48 -3.18 -19.62 -11.71
N LEU A 49 -3.68 -20.50 -12.59
CA LEU A 49 -4.48 -20.11 -13.75
C LEU A 49 -5.78 -19.45 -13.33
N TYR A 50 -6.46 -19.99 -12.31
CA TYR A 50 -7.64 -19.35 -11.73
C TYR A 50 -7.31 -17.97 -11.16
N LEU A 51 -6.23 -17.84 -10.38
CA LEU A 51 -5.85 -16.59 -9.74
C LEU A 51 -5.52 -15.49 -10.76
N LEU A 52 -4.87 -15.82 -11.88
CA LEU A 52 -4.52 -14.87 -12.93
C LEU A 52 -5.71 -14.52 -13.84
N SER A 53 -6.58 -15.47 -14.14
CA SER A 53 -7.70 -15.25 -15.08
C SER A 53 -8.94 -14.65 -14.40
N ARG A 54 -9.25 -15.05 -13.16
CA ARG A 54 -10.48 -14.73 -12.40
C ARG A 54 -11.77 -14.83 -13.22
N SER A 55 -11.78 -15.70 -14.23
CA SER A 55 -12.89 -15.87 -15.17
C SER A 55 -13.68 -17.14 -14.85
N HIS A 56 -14.83 -17.31 -15.51
CA HIS A 56 -15.61 -18.56 -15.44
C HIS A 56 -14.80 -19.79 -15.91
N GLU A 57 -13.92 -19.60 -16.90
CA GLU A 57 -13.01 -20.65 -17.38
C GLU A 57 -11.93 -20.98 -16.33
N GLY A 58 -11.46 -19.98 -15.59
CA GLY A 58 -10.58 -20.17 -14.43
C GLY A 58 -11.23 -21.01 -13.32
N LEU A 59 -12.55 -20.85 -13.10
CA LEU A 59 -13.26 -21.62 -12.07
C LEU A 59 -13.27 -23.13 -12.40
N SER A 60 -13.39 -23.49 -13.68
CA SER A 60 -13.28 -24.89 -14.14
C SER A 60 -11.89 -25.47 -13.85
N ALA A 61 -10.82 -24.70 -14.09
CA ALA A 61 -9.46 -25.12 -13.74
C ALA A 61 -9.29 -25.34 -12.23
N LEU A 62 -9.92 -24.48 -11.41
CA LEU A 62 -9.92 -24.66 -9.95
C LEU A 62 -10.68 -25.93 -9.52
N GLU A 63 -11.83 -26.23 -10.12
CA GLU A 63 -12.59 -27.45 -9.86
C GLU A 63 -11.82 -28.71 -10.24
N GLU A 64 -11.10 -28.67 -11.36
CA GLU A 64 -10.21 -29.74 -11.78
C GLU A 64 -9.08 -29.96 -10.76
N SER A 65 -8.44 -28.88 -10.28
CA SER A 65 -7.40 -28.98 -9.24
C SER A 65 -7.92 -29.70 -7.99
N ILE A 66 -9.10 -29.34 -7.51
CA ILE A 66 -9.75 -29.96 -6.35
C ILE A 66 -10.03 -31.44 -6.61
N THR A 67 -10.55 -31.76 -7.80
CA THR A 67 -10.91 -33.13 -8.18
C THR A 67 -9.67 -34.04 -8.24
N ILE A 68 -8.59 -33.58 -8.87
CA ILE A 68 -7.35 -34.35 -9.00
C ILE A 68 -6.74 -34.61 -7.61
N LEU A 69 -6.70 -33.60 -6.74
CA LEU A 69 -6.19 -33.76 -5.38
C LEU A 69 -7.04 -34.72 -4.55
N GLN A 70 -8.37 -34.64 -4.66
CA GLN A 70 -9.27 -35.58 -3.97
C GLN A 70 -9.02 -37.03 -4.42
N GLN A 71 -8.90 -37.27 -5.73
CA GLN A 71 -8.61 -38.60 -6.26
C GLN A 71 -7.24 -39.15 -5.81
N ALA A 72 -6.23 -38.28 -5.73
CA ALA A 72 -4.91 -38.65 -5.22
C ALA A 72 -4.98 -39.03 -3.73
N ILE A 73 -5.68 -38.23 -2.92
CA ILE A 73 -5.88 -38.49 -1.49
C ILE A 73 -6.66 -39.79 -1.26
N ASP A 74 -7.71 -40.04 -2.02
CA ASP A 74 -8.57 -41.24 -1.87
C ASP A 74 -7.84 -42.53 -2.26
N SER A 75 -6.84 -42.43 -3.14
CA SER A 75 -6.02 -43.57 -3.58
C SER A 75 -4.73 -43.77 -2.78
N SER A 76 -4.37 -42.80 -1.92
CA SER A 76 -3.19 -42.88 -1.05
C SER A 76 -3.44 -43.65 0.25
N SER A 77 -2.40 -44.29 0.78
CA SER A 77 -2.47 -44.94 2.10
C SER A 77 -2.45 -43.89 3.22
N VAL A 78 -3.05 -44.21 4.37
CA VAL A 78 -3.12 -43.29 5.53
C VAL A 78 -1.74 -42.95 6.09
N GLY A 79 -0.72 -43.80 5.88
CA GLY A 79 0.65 -43.59 6.33
C GLY A 79 1.59 -42.98 5.28
N ASP A 80 1.07 -42.48 4.15
CA ASP A 80 1.89 -41.79 3.16
C ASP A 80 2.27 -40.40 3.70
N GLY A 81 3.57 -40.16 3.94
CA GLY A 81 4.07 -38.87 4.46
C GLY A 81 3.74 -37.67 3.56
N ARG A 82 3.40 -37.92 2.29
CA ARG A 82 2.97 -36.91 1.31
C ARG A 82 1.52 -36.47 1.46
N ARG A 83 0.71 -37.23 2.22
CA ARG A 83 -0.72 -37.00 2.38
C ARG A 83 -1.03 -35.63 2.99
N ALA A 84 -0.20 -35.18 3.94
CA ALA A 84 -0.36 -33.87 4.58
C ALA A 84 -0.27 -32.71 3.58
N GLU A 85 0.68 -32.76 2.64
CA GLU A 85 0.88 -31.73 1.61
C GLU A 85 -0.28 -31.68 0.61
N TRP A 86 -0.81 -32.83 0.20
CA TRP A 86 -2.01 -32.89 -0.63
C TRP A 86 -3.26 -32.36 0.08
N LEU A 87 -3.43 -32.66 1.36
CA LEU A 87 -4.54 -32.15 2.16
C LEU A 87 -4.47 -30.62 2.31
N ILE A 88 -3.28 -30.05 2.53
CA ILE A 88 -3.08 -28.60 2.52
C ILE A 88 -3.36 -27.99 1.14
N SER A 89 -2.90 -28.65 0.07
CA SER A 89 -3.18 -28.22 -1.30
C SER A 89 -4.67 -28.25 -1.62
N LEU A 90 -5.39 -29.26 -1.14
CA LEU A 90 -6.84 -29.37 -1.30
C LEU A 90 -7.57 -28.28 -0.51
N ALA A 91 -7.15 -28.04 0.74
CA ALA A 91 -7.66 -26.96 1.57
C ALA A 91 -7.55 -25.60 0.85
N PHE A 92 -6.43 -25.37 0.17
CA PHE A 92 -6.22 -24.17 -0.64
C PHE A 92 -7.23 -24.05 -1.77
N GLY A 93 -7.40 -25.12 -2.57
CA GLY A 93 -8.36 -25.13 -3.68
C GLY A 93 -9.79 -24.84 -3.22
N LEU A 94 -10.22 -25.52 -2.15
CA LEU A 94 -11.53 -25.31 -1.52
C LEU A 94 -11.68 -23.88 -0.98
N SER A 95 -10.63 -23.33 -0.36
CA SER A 95 -10.63 -21.97 0.16
C SER A 95 -10.77 -20.91 -0.93
N LEU A 96 -10.14 -21.11 -2.10
CA LEU A 96 -10.31 -20.24 -3.26
C LEU A 96 -11.71 -20.36 -3.86
N ARG A 97 -12.26 -21.58 -3.93
CA ARG A 97 -13.62 -21.78 -4.45
C ARG A 97 -14.66 -21.19 -3.51
N CYS A 98 -14.42 -21.27 -2.20
CA CYS A 98 -15.20 -20.56 -1.18
C CYS A 98 -15.20 -19.04 -1.43
N ASP A 99 -14.05 -18.44 -1.76
CA ASP A 99 -14.00 -17.00 -2.06
C ASP A 99 -14.75 -16.66 -3.35
N ALA A 100 -14.68 -17.53 -4.36
CA ALA A 100 -15.32 -17.33 -5.65
C ALA A 100 -16.85 -17.47 -5.60
N THR A 101 -17.35 -18.38 -4.76
CA THR A 101 -18.76 -18.81 -4.74
C THR A 101 -19.49 -18.46 -3.46
N GLU A 102 -18.77 -17.92 -2.47
CA GLU A 102 -19.25 -17.67 -1.11
C GLU A 102 -19.78 -18.92 -0.37
N SER A 103 -19.37 -20.11 -0.81
CA SER A 103 -19.81 -21.40 -0.25
C SER A 103 -19.31 -21.65 1.17
N GLU A 104 -20.21 -21.64 2.15
CA GLU A 104 -19.91 -22.04 3.54
C GLU A 104 -19.46 -23.50 3.64
N SER A 105 -20.03 -24.38 2.81
CA SER A 105 -19.65 -25.79 2.77
C SER A 105 -18.19 -25.97 2.38
N ASP A 106 -17.67 -25.15 1.47
CA ASP A 106 -16.26 -25.21 1.08
C ASP A 106 -15.34 -24.71 2.20
N ALA A 107 -15.77 -23.72 2.99
CA ALA A 107 -15.02 -23.28 4.17
C ALA A 107 -14.94 -24.37 5.25
N ILE A 108 -16.06 -25.06 5.50
CA ILE A 108 -16.12 -26.19 6.44
C ILE A 108 -15.21 -27.31 5.96
N GLU A 109 -15.30 -27.67 4.68
CA GLU A 109 -14.50 -28.74 4.11
C GLU A 109 -13.01 -28.39 4.08
N ALA A 110 -12.64 -27.16 3.73
CA ALA A 110 -11.26 -26.68 3.76
C ALA A 110 -10.64 -26.80 5.17
N SER A 111 -11.39 -26.43 6.21
CA SER A 111 -10.95 -26.60 7.60
C SER A 111 -10.85 -28.08 7.98
N ARG A 112 -11.82 -28.91 7.59
CA ARG A 112 -11.80 -30.36 7.84
C ARG A 112 -10.57 -31.03 7.25
N VAL A 113 -10.22 -30.73 6.00
CA VAL A 113 -9.03 -31.31 5.36
C VAL A 113 -7.74 -30.72 5.94
N ALA A 114 -7.74 -29.46 6.39
CA ALA A 114 -6.61 -28.85 7.09
C ALA A 114 -6.32 -29.54 8.44
N TYR A 115 -7.35 -29.86 9.24
CA TYR A 115 -7.19 -30.70 10.43
C TYR A 115 -6.64 -32.08 10.08
N GLY A 116 -7.17 -32.71 9.02
CA GLY A 116 -6.64 -33.99 8.53
C GLY A 116 -5.17 -33.92 8.14
N ALA A 117 -4.67 -32.79 7.64
CA ALA A 117 -3.26 -32.60 7.33
C ALA A 117 -2.39 -32.56 8.60
N VAL A 118 -2.89 -31.90 9.65
CA VAL A 118 -2.23 -31.84 10.96
C VAL A 118 -2.14 -33.22 11.60
N ASP A 119 -3.21 -34.02 11.51
CA ASP A 119 -3.24 -35.39 12.05
C ASP A 119 -2.33 -36.36 11.29
N ALA A 120 -2.03 -36.06 10.02
CA ALA A 120 -1.20 -36.89 9.16
C ALA A 120 0.31 -36.63 9.30
N VAL A 121 0.73 -35.57 10.01
CA VAL A 121 2.14 -35.20 10.17
C VAL A 121 2.63 -35.41 11.60
N GLU A 122 3.74 -36.12 11.75
CA GLU A 122 4.37 -36.32 13.07
C GLU A 122 5.14 -35.07 13.52
N LYS A 123 5.27 -34.87 14.84
CA LYS A 123 5.94 -33.68 15.41
C LYS A 123 7.42 -33.56 15.05
N ASP A 124 8.08 -34.70 14.80
CA ASP A 124 9.51 -34.75 14.46
C ASP A 124 9.74 -34.54 12.94
N ASP A 125 8.67 -34.45 12.15
CA ASP A 125 8.76 -34.20 10.71
C ASP A 125 9.23 -32.75 10.43
N PRO A 126 10.24 -32.53 9.57
CA PRO A 126 10.68 -31.19 9.20
C PRO A 126 9.58 -30.27 8.63
N SER A 127 8.54 -30.85 8.02
CA SER A 127 7.39 -30.15 7.45
C SER A 127 6.34 -29.77 8.49
N TYR A 128 6.36 -30.35 9.70
CA TYR A 128 5.33 -30.20 10.75
C TYR A 128 4.92 -28.74 10.95
N ALA A 129 5.88 -27.87 11.24
CA ALA A 129 5.60 -26.47 11.51
C ALA A 129 5.06 -25.70 10.28
N THR A 130 5.43 -26.11 9.07
CA THR A 130 4.89 -25.51 7.84
C THR A 130 3.47 -25.99 7.56
N ILE A 131 3.18 -27.28 7.74
CA ILE A 131 1.82 -27.83 7.61
C ILE A 131 0.88 -27.20 8.63
N LEU A 132 1.28 -27.11 9.90
CA LEU A 132 0.49 -26.45 10.93
C LEU A 132 0.22 -24.98 10.61
N GLN A 133 1.22 -24.26 10.11
CA GLN A 133 1.06 -22.85 9.71
C GLN A 133 0.04 -22.69 8.59
N SER A 134 0.11 -23.54 7.56
CA SER A 134 -0.86 -23.56 6.47
C SER A 134 -2.26 -23.96 6.96
N ALA A 135 -2.36 -24.94 7.86
CA ALA A 135 -3.64 -25.36 8.42
C ALA A 135 -4.31 -24.26 9.26
N CYS A 136 -3.54 -23.54 10.11
CA CYS A 136 -4.05 -22.39 10.87
C CYS A 136 -4.73 -21.34 9.98
N HIS A 137 -4.18 -21.09 8.78
CA HIS A 137 -4.77 -20.14 7.85
C HIS A 137 -6.19 -20.54 7.42
N PHE A 138 -6.39 -21.80 7.01
CA PHE A 138 -7.69 -22.27 6.53
C PHE A 138 -8.71 -22.43 7.66
N ILE A 139 -8.28 -22.92 8.82
CA ILE A 139 -9.09 -23.03 10.03
C ILE A 139 -9.55 -21.62 10.46
N GLY A 140 -8.63 -20.66 10.53
CA GLY A 140 -8.96 -19.28 10.91
C GLY A 140 -9.88 -18.57 9.93
N LYS A 141 -9.72 -18.83 8.62
CA LYS A 141 -10.62 -18.28 7.61
C LYS A 141 -12.05 -18.79 7.77
N LYS A 142 -12.22 -20.10 8.02
CA LYS A 142 -13.54 -20.68 8.36
C LYS A 142 -14.08 -20.08 9.66
N ALA A 143 -13.26 -20.03 10.71
CA ALA A 143 -13.65 -19.48 12.00
C ALA A 143 -14.22 -18.06 11.86
N ILE A 144 -13.50 -17.16 11.18
CA ILE A 144 -13.95 -15.79 10.94
C ILE A 144 -15.24 -15.75 10.12
N ARG A 145 -15.34 -16.56 9.05
CA ARG A 145 -16.49 -16.55 8.15
C ARG A 145 -17.77 -17.03 8.82
N LEU A 146 -17.67 -18.09 9.61
CA LEU A 146 -18.82 -18.76 10.24
C LEU A 146 -19.02 -18.35 11.71
N HIS A 147 -18.19 -17.44 12.22
CA HIS A 147 -18.15 -17.05 13.62
C HIS A 147 -18.04 -18.27 14.57
N ASP A 148 -17.18 -19.22 14.22
CA ASP A 148 -16.93 -20.43 15.01
C ASP A 148 -15.81 -20.18 16.04
N GLU A 149 -16.17 -20.10 17.32
CA GLU A 149 -15.23 -19.83 18.42
C GLU A 149 -14.40 -21.06 18.82
N ASP A 150 -14.85 -22.29 18.54
CA ASP A 150 -14.14 -23.52 18.93
C ASP A 150 -12.81 -23.69 18.20
N ASP A 151 -12.70 -23.10 17.00
CA ASP A 151 -11.48 -23.13 16.20
C ASP A 151 -10.40 -22.18 16.75
N LEU A 152 -10.75 -21.21 17.60
CA LEU A 152 -9.81 -20.23 18.16
C LEU A 152 -8.79 -20.88 19.10
N ASP A 153 -9.27 -21.67 20.06
CA ASP A 153 -8.41 -22.34 21.05
C ASP A 153 -7.43 -23.29 20.37
N LYS A 154 -7.91 -24.04 19.37
CA LYS A 154 -7.07 -24.95 18.57
C LYS A 154 -6.01 -24.19 17.79
N MET A 155 -6.34 -23.04 17.21
CA MET A 155 -5.36 -22.21 16.51
C MET A 155 -4.27 -21.68 17.46
N PHE A 156 -4.62 -21.32 18.70
CA PHE A 156 -3.63 -20.94 19.70
C PHE A 156 -2.69 -22.09 20.05
N GLU A 157 -3.22 -23.30 20.25
CA GLU A 157 -2.42 -24.49 20.51
C GLU A 157 -1.48 -24.84 19.35
N MET A 158 -1.98 -24.74 18.12
CA MET A 158 -1.19 -24.96 16.91
C MET A 158 -0.06 -23.92 16.78
N HIS A 159 -0.34 -22.63 16.98
CA HIS A 159 0.68 -21.59 16.94
C HIS A 159 1.74 -21.75 18.04
N LYS A 160 1.34 -22.11 19.26
CA LYS A 160 2.28 -22.45 20.34
C LYS A 160 3.15 -23.64 19.95
N SER A 161 2.58 -24.65 19.30
CA SER A 161 3.33 -25.81 18.82
C SER A 161 4.33 -25.43 17.73
N ILE A 162 3.95 -24.58 16.77
CA ILE A 162 4.85 -24.05 15.72
C ILE A 162 6.04 -23.32 16.37
N LEU A 163 5.79 -22.43 17.33
CA LEU A 163 6.84 -21.65 17.98
C LEU A 163 7.74 -22.53 18.87
N ALA A 164 7.20 -23.55 19.53
CA ALA A 164 7.98 -24.47 20.36
C ALA A 164 8.99 -25.30 19.55
N VAL A 165 8.66 -25.66 18.30
CA VAL A 165 9.56 -26.39 17.40
C VAL A 165 10.41 -25.49 16.50
N THR A 166 10.30 -24.17 16.64
CA THR A 166 11.09 -23.20 15.86
C THR A 166 12.21 -22.64 16.74
N PRO A 167 13.48 -23.05 16.53
CA PRO A 167 14.61 -22.46 17.23
C PRO A 167 14.70 -20.94 17.05
N VAL A 168 15.29 -20.25 18.03
CA VAL A 168 15.43 -18.78 18.04
C VAL A 168 16.25 -18.26 16.83
N ASP A 169 17.18 -19.06 16.33
CA ASP A 169 18.05 -18.79 15.19
C ASP A 169 17.48 -19.29 13.85
N HIS A 170 16.27 -19.86 13.85
CA HIS A 170 15.67 -20.41 12.63
C HIS A 170 15.30 -19.28 11.64
N PRO A 171 15.70 -19.36 10.35
CA PRO A 171 15.45 -18.30 9.37
C PRO A 171 13.97 -17.91 9.20
N LYS A 172 13.06 -18.89 9.34
CA LYS A 172 11.60 -18.68 9.23
C LYS A 172 10.92 -18.26 10.54
N LEU A 173 11.64 -18.05 11.65
CA LEU A 173 11.02 -17.65 12.92
C LEU A 173 10.21 -16.37 12.78
N LYS A 174 10.82 -15.35 12.16
CA LYS A 174 10.19 -14.04 12.00
C LYS A 174 8.95 -14.10 11.13
N SER A 175 8.97 -14.85 10.03
CA SER A 175 7.79 -15.03 9.16
C SER A 175 6.69 -15.83 9.85
N ARG A 176 7.02 -16.87 10.63
CA ARG A 176 6.07 -17.63 11.45
C ARG A 176 5.40 -16.75 12.51
N LEU A 177 6.16 -15.91 13.20
CA LEU A 177 5.63 -14.92 14.16
C LEU A 177 4.73 -13.88 13.48
N ARG A 178 5.08 -13.40 12.29
CA ARG A 178 4.24 -12.46 11.53
C ARG A 178 2.89 -13.08 11.14
N SER A 179 2.89 -14.33 10.69
CA SER A 179 1.63 -15.04 10.42
C SER A 179 0.80 -15.20 11.68
N TYR A 180 1.43 -15.55 12.81
CA TYR A 180 0.74 -15.65 14.08
C TYR A 180 0.11 -14.32 14.52
N ASP A 181 0.87 -13.21 14.46
CA ASP A 181 0.36 -11.87 14.75
C ASP A 181 -0.89 -11.53 13.90
N ASP A 182 -0.77 -11.67 12.58
CA ASP A 182 -1.84 -11.30 11.64
C ASP A 182 -3.10 -12.13 11.86
N THR A 183 -2.95 -13.45 11.97
CA THR A 183 -4.07 -14.36 12.23
C THR A 183 -4.75 -14.03 13.54
N THR A 184 -4.00 -13.89 14.63
CA THR A 184 -4.56 -13.67 15.95
C THR A 184 -5.23 -12.30 16.06
N PHE A 185 -4.65 -11.27 15.42
CA PHE A 185 -5.26 -9.95 15.38
C PHE A 185 -6.56 -9.92 14.58
N LYS A 186 -6.64 -10.63 13.44
CA LYS A 186 -7.88 -10.76 12.68
C LYS A 186 -8.98 -11.43 13.51
N LEU A 187 -8.64 -12.47 14.26
CA LEU A 187 -9.59 -13.11 15.17
C LEU A 187 -10.04 -12.16 16.28
N TYR A 188 -9.13 -11.36 16.85
CA TYR A 188 -9.52 -10.29 17.77
C TYR A 188 -10.51 -9.30 17.14
N LEU A 189 -10.28 -8.84 15.90
CA LEU A 189 -11.20 -7.92 15.23
C LEU A 189 -12.58 -8.54 14.98
N SER A 190 -12.64 -9.84 14.68
CA SER A 190 -13.90 -10.55 14.37
C SER A 190 -14.69 -10.98 15.62
N PHE A 191 -14.01 -11.37 16.70
CA PHE A 191 -14.63 -11.94 17.90
C PHE A 191 -14.51 -11.07 19.15
N GLY A 192 -13.67 -10.03 19.14
CA GLY A 192 -13.45 -9.15 20.29
C GLY A 192 -12.70 -9.79 21.47
N GLN A 193 -12.13 -10.99 21.29
CA GLN A 193 -11.43 -11.73 22.34
C GLN A 193 -10.17 -11.00 22.81
N LYS A 194 -10.03 -10.79 24.12
CA LYS A 194 -8.90 -10.02 24.68
C LYS A 194 -7.58 -10.74 24.56
N ASP A 195 -7.59 -12.04 24.82
CA ASP A 195 -6.38 -12.85 24.83
C ASP A 195 -5.73 -12.90 23.44
N ALA A 196 -6.55 -12.93 22.39
CA ALA A 196 -6.09 -12.81 21.00
C ALA A 196 -5.31 -11.51 20.73
N LEU A 197 -5.79 -10.38 21.25
CA LEU A 197 -5.08 -9.11 21.10
C LEU A 197 -3.75 -9.11 21.87
N GLU A 198 -3.73 -9.63 23.09
CA GLU A 198 -2.49 -9.70 23.89
C GLU A 198 -1.44 -10.61 23.25
N GLU A 199 -1.84 -11.74 22.67
CA GLU A 199 -0.91 -12.61 21.94
C GLU A 199 -0.38 -11.94 20.66
N ALA A 200 -1.21 -11.19 19.92
CA ALA A 200 -0.74 -10.41 18.78
C ALA A 200 0.28 -9.34 19.20
N ILE A 201 0.04 -8.64 20.32
CA ILE A 201 1.01 -7.66 20.87
C ILE A 201 2.33 -8.35 21.22
N ARG A 202 2.29 -9.49 21.93
CA ARG A 202 3.51 -10.25 22.27
C ARG A 202 4.28 -10.71 21.03
N ALA A 203 3.58 -11.17 20.00
CA ALA A 203 4.20 -11.56 18.73
C ALA A 203 4.88 -10.36 18.05
N SER A 204 4.20 -9.22 17.95
CA SER A 204 4.75 -7.96 17.44
C SER A 204 5.98 -7.49 18.23
N GLU A 205 5.93 -7.53 19.56
CA GLU A 205 7.06 -7.18 20.43
C GLU A 205 8.24 -8.12 20.23
N TYR A 206 8.00 -9.43 20.08
CA TYR A 206 9.05 -10.39 19.77
C TYR A 206 9.70 -10.06 18.41
N ILE A 207 8.89 -9.83 17.37
CA ILE A 207 9.38 -9.56 16.01
C ILE A 207 10.36 -8.38 15.98
N ILE A 208 10.11 -7.31 16.73
CA ILE A 208 10.97 -6.11 16.78
C ILE A 208 12.32 -6.39 17.46
N ASN A 209 12.40 -7.42 18.30
CA ASN A 209 13.67 -7.85 18.91
C ASN A 209 14.52 -8.74 17.98
N ILE A 210 13.95 -9.21 16.85
CA ILE A 210 14.70 -9.97 15.84
C ILE A 210 15.30 -8.96 14.85
N PRO A 211 16.63 -9.01 14.58
CA PRO A 211 17.28 -8.10 13.65
C PRO A 211 16.54 -7.98 12.30
N ASP A 212 16.32 -6.75 11.85
CA ASP A 212 15.76 -6.43 10.54
C ASP A 212 16.85 -6.38 9.48
N GLN A 213 16.53 -6.82 8.26
CA GLN A 213 17.45 -6.76 7.13
C GLN A 213 17.48 -5.36 6.48
N SER A 214 16.43 -4.56 6.69
CA SER A 214 16.34 -3.20 6.16
C SER A 214 15.57 -2.26 7.08
N SER A 215 15.84 -0.96 6.94
CA SER A 215 15.10 0.11 7.63
C SER A 215 13.59 0.07 7.32
N GLU A 216 13.21 -0.28 6.09
CA GLU A 216 11.81 -0.41 5.69
C GLU A 216 11.12 -1.61 6.35
N GLU A 217 11.86 -2.71 6.59
CA GLU A 217 11.36 -3.85 7.35
C GLU A 217 11.13 -3.48 8.81
N HIS A 218 12.10 -2.80 9.43
CA HIS A 218 11.99 -2.29 10.79
C HIS A 218 10.78 -1.35 10.93
N ALA A 219 10.67 -0.37 10.03
CA ALA A 219 9.54 0.56 9.96
C ALA A 219 8.18 -0.15 9.83
N ARG A 220 8.13 -1.30 9.17
CA ARG A 220 6.89 -2.09 9.02
C ARG A 220 6.54 -2.78 10.33
N ASN A 221 7.49 -3.43 10.97
CA ASN A 221 7.27 -4.19 12.20
C ASN A 221 6.88 -3.26 13.35
N VAL A 222 7.57 -2.13 13.50
CA VAL A 222 7.24 -1.11 14.51
C VAL A 222 5.86 -0.48 14.25
N TRP A 223 5.51 -0.21 12.99
CA TRP A 223 4.17 0.28 12.65
C TRP A 223 3.07 -0.74 12.98
N ILE A 224 3.30 -2.04 12.75
CA ILE A 224 2.33 -3.10 13.12
C ILE A 224 2.10 -3.09 14.64
N LEU A 225 3.17 -3.06 15.45
CA LEU A 225 3.04 -2.96 16.91
C LEU A 225 2.21 -1.73 17.30
N ALA A 226 2.45 -0.57 16.68
CA ALA A 226 1.69 0.64 16.94
C ALA A 226 0.17 0.45 16.70
N GLN A 227 -0.21 -0.31 15.66
CA GLN A 227 -1.61 -0.65 15.38
C GLN A 227 -2.20 -1.62 16.42
N ARG A 228 -1.40 -2.53 16.98
CA ARG A 228 -1.87 -3.44 18.04
C ARG A 228 -2.10 -2.68 19.35
N LEU A 229 -1.15 -1.84 19.74
CA LEU A 229 -1.21 -1.04 20.97
C LEU A 229 -2.42 -0.10 20.99
N VAL A 230 -2.74 0.55 19.87
CA VAL A 230 -3.92 1.41 19.84
C VAL A 230 -5.23 0.65 19.99
N GLN A 231 -5.32 -0.60 19.50
CA GLN A 231 -6.50 -1.42 19.76
C GLN A 231 -6.64 -1.74 21.25
N ARG A 232 -5.53 -1.98 21.96
CA ARG A 232 -5.56 -2.18 23.42
C ARG A 232 -5.96 -0.90 24.15
N TYR A 233 -5.46 0.25 23.70
CA TYR A 233 -5.88 1.56 24.19
C TYR A 233 -7.39 1.79 24.00
N LEU A 234 -7.93 1.61 22.79
CA LEU A 234 -9.36 1.83 22.49
C LEU A 234 -10.27 0.98 23.37
N ARG A 235 -9.78 -0.17 23.86
CA ARG A 235 -10.53 -1.05 24.76
C ARG A 235 -10.37 -0.74 26.23
N THR A 236 -9.18 -0.32 26.66
CA THR A 236 -8.85 -0.18 28.08
C THR A 236 -8.87 1.27 28.56
N GLY A 237 -8.75 2.23 27.64
CA GLY A 237 -8.53 3.65 27.94
C GLY A 237 -7.13 3.93 28.50
N THR A 238 -6.19 2.99 28.44
CA THR A 238 -4.87 3.13 29.06
C THR A 238 -4.01 4.10 28.25
N SER A 239 -3.86 5.34 28.72
CA SER A 239 -3.08 6.38 28.02
C SER A 239 -1.63 5.99 27.72
N ALA A 240 -1.02 5.10 28.50
CA ALA A 240 0.33 4.59 28.22
C ALA A 240 0.42 3.85 26.88
N ASP A 241 -0.61 3.07 26.52
CA ASP A 241 -0.65 2.35 25.24
C ASP A 241 -0.76 3.30 24.04
N LEU A 242 -1.48 4.42 24.22
CA LEU A 242 -1.56 5.47 23.20
C LEU A 242 -0.20 6.16 23.02
N ASP A 243 0.51 6.43 24.11
CA ASP A 243 1.85 7.01 24.08
C ASP A 243 2.86 6.08 23.42
N ASP A 244 2.81 4.78 23.73
CA ASP A 244 3.63 3.77 23.07
C ASP A 244 3.31 3.64 21.57
N SER A 245 2.02 3.68 21.21
CA SER A 245 1.59 3.70 19.81
C SER A 245 2.11 4.92 19.06
N ILE A 246 2.08 6.11 19.67
CA ILE A 246 2.64 7.34 19.07
C ILE A 246 4.14 7.21 18.86
N ARG A 247 4.88 6.74 19.87
CA ARG A 247 6.34 6.52 19.75
C ARG A 247 6.67 5.54 18.64
N ALA A 248 5.94 4.43 18.56
CA ALA A 248 6.14 3.44 17.51
C ALA A 248 5.78 3.99 16.12
N CYS A 249 4.68 4.74 15.97
CA CYS A 249 4.35 5.42 14.72
C CYS A 249 5.43 6.44 14.31
N GLN A 250 5.99 7.20 15.26
CA GLN A 250 7.08 8.14 15.00
C GLN A 250 8.32 7.42 14.47
N GLN A 251 8.78 6.42 15.21
CA GLN A 251 9.94 5.60 14.83
C GLN A 251 9.74 4.97 13.46
N ALA A 252 8.54 4.41 13.21
CA ALA A 252 8.21 3.86 11.90
C ALA A 252 8.30 4.89 10.78
N VAL A 253 7.89 6.14 10.99
CA VAL A 253 8.04 7.20 9.97
C VAL A 253 9.51 7.57 9.76
N ASP A 254 10.29 7.66 10.83
CA ASP A 254 11.71 8.02 10.78
C ASP A 254 12.54 6.96 10.04
N ASP A 255 12.23 5.69 10.26
CA ASP A 255 12.86 4.54 9.59
C ASP A 255 12.37 4.34 8.15
N THR A 256 11.31 5.05 7.75
CA THR A 256 10.77 4.95 6.40
C THR A 256 11.49 5.94 5.48
N PRO A 257 12.18 5.46 4.42
CA PRO A 257 12.77 6.36 3.42
C PRO A 257 11.71 7.32 2.86
N ILE A 258 12.09 8.58 2.64
CA ILE A 258 11.18 9.62 2.11
C ILE A 258 10.50 9.18 0.80
N SER A 259 11.21 8.38 0.00
CA SER A 259 10.75 7.83 -1.26
C SER A 259 9.81 6.62 -1.14
N SER A 260 9.55 6.09 0.06
CA SER A 260 8.71 4.90 0.26
C SER A 260 7.22 5.21 0.13
N LYS A 261 6.49 4.38 -0.64
CA LYS A 261 5.03 4.48 -0.78
C LYS A 261 4.29 4.28 0.55
N ASN A 262 4.91 3.59 1.51
CA ASN A 262 4.33 3.33 2.82
C ASN A 262 4.44 4.53 3.77
N ARG A 263 5.26 5.53 3.44
CA ARG A 263 5.53 6.66 4.33
C ARG A 263 4.28 7.48 4.62
N GLN A 264 3.48 7.78 3.60
CA GLN A 264 2.23 8.51 3.76
C GLN A 264 1.27 7.78 4.70
N ARG A 265 1.14 6.46 4.57
CA ARG A 265 0.27 5.65 5.43
C ARG A 265 0.74 5.64 6.90
N ARG A 266 2.05 5.55 7.12
CA ARG A 266 2.64 5.61 8.47
C ARG A 266 2.49 7.01 9.10
N LEU A 267 2.67 8.06 8.31
CA LEU A 267 2.41 9.45 8.71
C LEU A 267 0.95 9.69 9.09
N GLN A 268 0.00 9.24 8.26
CA GLN A 268 -1.43 9.34 8.59
C GLN A 268 -1.73 8.64 9.91
N SER A 269 -1.18 7.44 10.11
CA SER A 269 -1.34 6.71 11.37
C SER A 269 -0.83 7.52 12.57
N LEU A 270 0.32 8.19 12.44
CA LEU A 270 0.83 9.05 13.50
C LEU A 270 -0.11 10.24 13.78
N CYS A 271 -0.58 10.92 12.73
CA CYS A 271 -1.49 12.06 12.85
C CYS A 271 -2.80 11.68 13.54
N ASP A 272 -3.36 10.50 13.21
CA ASP A 272 -4.57 10.00 13.85
C ASP A 272 -4.35 9.76 15.36
N ARG A 273 -3.20 9.19 15.75
CA ARG A 273 -2.88 8.95 17.17
C ARG A 273 -2.60 10.22 17.95
N LEU A 274 -1.92 11.18 17.35
CA LEU A 274 -1.73 12.50 17.94
C LEU A 274 -3.07 13.23 18.11
N GLY A 275 -3.94 13.16 17.10
CA GLY A 275 -5.31 13.67 17.18
C GLY A 275 -6.11 13.04 18.33
N GLU A 276 -6.01 11.72 18.51
CA GLU A 276 -6.67 11.03 19.62
C GLU A 276 -6.13 11.47 20.99
N LYS A 277 -4.82 11.69 21.12
CA LYS A 277 -4.21 12.12 22.39
C LYS A 277 -4.61 13.53 22.78
N TYR A 278 -4.52 14.46 21.83
CA TYR A 278 -4.76 15.87 22.14
C TYR A 278 -6.25 16.18 22.30
N SER A 279 -7.17 15.42 21.67
CA SER A 279 -8.62 15.62 21.84
C SER A 279 -9.09 15.34 23.28
N GLN A 280 -8.32 14.55 24.01
CA GLN A 280 -8.60 14.22 25.41
C GLN A 280 -7.97 15.19 26.42
N THR A 281 -7.02 16.02 25.98
CA THR A 281 -6.15 16.79 26.89
C THR A 281 -6.36 18.30 26.79
N LEU A 282 -6.91 18.81 25.69
CA LEU A 282 -6.93 20.24 25.36
C LEU A 282 -8.33 20.74 25.01
N GLU A 283 -8.60 22.03 25.26
CA GLU A 283 -9.73 22.72 24.63
C GLU A 283 -9.53 22.76 23.09
N GLU A 284 -10.62 22.77 22.32
CA GLU A 284 -10.63 22.59 20.85
C GLU A 284 -9.60 23.47 20.09
N ALA A 285 -9.33 24.70 20.57
CA ALA A 285 -8.36 25.59 19.93
C ALA A 285 -6.88 25.18 20.17
N ASP A 286 -6.57 24.69 21.37
CA ASP A 286 -5.22 24.22 21.71
C ASP A 286 -4.95 22.84 21.10
N PHE A 287 -6.01 22.02 20.98
CA PHE A 287 -6.01 20.73 20.29
C PHE A 287 -5.49 20.86 18.85
N GLN A 288 -6.09 21.77 18.07
CA GLN A 288 -5.76 21.93 16.66
C GLN A 288 -4.38 22.60 16.48
N ALA A 289 -3.99 23.53 17.35
CA ALA A 289 -2.66 24.15 17.32
C ALA A 289 -1.51 23.17 17.61
N ALA A 290 -1.71 22.23 18.54
CA ALA A 290 -0.75 21.16 18.84
C ALA A 290 -0.64 20.15 17.68
N LYS A 291 -1.76 19.79 17.07
CA LYS A 291 -1.83 18.92 15.88
C LYS A 291 -1.09 19.52 14.69
N VAL A 292 -1.29 20.82 14.40
CA VAL A 292 -0.53 21.55 13.37
C VAL A 292 0.96 21.55 13.70
N ARG A 293 1.35 21.90 14.93
CA ARG A 293 2.76 21.99 15.32
C ARG A 293 3.51 20.67 15.18
N GLU A 294 2.87 19.54 15.50
CA GLU A 294 3.52 18.23 15.43
C GLU A 294 3.47 17.64 14.01
N ALA A 295 2.36 17.80 13.27
CA ALA A 295 2.29 17.43 11.85
C ALA A 295 3.26 18.24 10.98
N SER A 296 3.53 19.49 11.35
CA SER A 296 4.53 20.36 10.69
C SER A 296 5.98 19.90 10.92
N LYS A 297 6.26 19.21 12.03
CA LYS A 297 7.60 18.66 12.29
C LYS A 297 7.87 17.39 11.49
N LEU A 298 6.83 16.65 11.09
CA LEU A 298 6.96 15.41 10.34
C LEU A 298 6.83 15.61 8.82
N LEU A 299 7.87 16.23 8.24
CA LEU A 299 8.38 16.05 6.87
C LEU A 299 7.43 15.37 5.84
N GLY A 300 6.34 16.00 5.39
CA GLY A 300 5.71 15.61 4.11
C GLY A 300 4.18 15.63 3.96
N LEU A 301 3.39 16.07 4.94
CA LEU A 301 1.93 16.15 4.80
C LEU A 301 1.46 17.52 4.33
N GLY A 302 1.96 18.01 3.19
CA GLY A 302 1.75 19.40 2.76
C GLY A 302 0.30 19.84 2.68
N THR A 303 -0.56 19.04 2.03
CA THR A 303 -1.97 19.41 1.80
C THR A 303 -2.79 19.39 3.09
N GLU A 304 -2.51 18.43 3.97
CA GLU A 304 -3.21 18.26 5.25
C GLU A 304 -2.72 19.28 6.29
N THR A 305 -1.42 19.54 6.35
CA THR A 305 -0.85 20.59 7.21
C THR A 305 -1.26 21.99 6.74
N ALA A 306 -1.37 22.23 5.43
CA ALA A 306 -1.86 23.49 4.88
C ALA A 306 -3.34 23.73 5.20
N SER A 307 -4.23 22.75 4.94
CA SER A 307 -5.65 22.89 5.26
C SER A 307 -5.87 23.09 6.77
N LEU A 308 -5.15 22.33 7.60
CA LEU A 308 -5.24 22.46 9.05
C LEU A 308 -4.68 23.79 9.55
N ALA A 309 -3.61 24.31 8.94
CA ALA A 309 -3.07 25.62 9.28
C ALA A 309 -4.08 26.74 9.01
N LEU A 310 -4.79 26.67 7.88
CA LEU A 310 -5.85 27.62 7.53
C LEU A 310 -7.04 27.52 8.49
N GLU A 311 -7.47 26.31 8.85
CA GLU A 311 -8.57 26.06 9.78
C GLU A 311 -8.30 26.65 11.18
N VAL A 312 -7.05 26.61 11.64
CA VAL A 312 -6.61 27.16 12.95
C VAL A 312 -6.28 28.66 12.88
N GLY A 313 -6.57 29.32 11.75
CA GLY A 313 -6.38 30.76 11.57
C GLY A 313 -4.92 31.19 11.41
N LYS A 314 -4.01 30.29 11.00
CA LYS A 314 -2.66 30.68 10.56
C LYS A 314 -2.73 31.41 9.23
N SER A 315 -1.66 32.13 8.88
CA SER A 315 -1.62 32.90 7.63
C SER A 315 -1.60 31.97 6.41
N ALA A 316 -2.15 32.46 5.30
CA ALA A 316 -2.08 31.77 4.01
C ALA A 316 -0.63 31.55 3.55
N ALA A 317 0.30 32.41 3.97
CA ALA A 317 1.73 32.24 3.74
C ALA A 317 2.28 30.99 4.46
N THR A 318 1.96 30.80 5.74
CA THR A 318 2.37 29.59 6.48
C THR A 318 1.76 28.31 5.90
N ALA A 319 0.50 28.35 5.44
CA ALA A 319 -0.11 27.22 4.74
C ALA A 319 0.61 26.90 3.42
N LEU A 320 0.99 27.93 2.66
CA LEU A 320 1.75 27.79 1.43
C LEU A 320 3.18 27.27 1.68
N GLU A 321 3.83 27.74 2.73
CA GLU A 321 5.13 27.21 3.18
C GLU A 321 5.04 25.70 3.45
N PHE A 322 3.98 25.21 4.08
CA PHE A 322 3.79 23.77 4.28
C PHE A 322 3.60 23.00 2.97
N LEU A 323 2.86 23.57 2.01
CA LEU A 323 2.74 22.99 0.67
C LEU A 323 4.09 22.95 -0.05
N GLU A 324 4.90 24.01 0.04
CA GLU A 324 6.18 24.14 -0.64
C GLU A 324 7.28 23.31 0.03
N MET A 325 7.28 23.21 1.36
CA MET A 325 8.12 22.26 2.11
C MET A 325 7.78 20.83 1.73
N ALA A 326 6.49 20.49 1.67
CA ALA A 326 6.07 19.18 1.22
C ALA A 326 6.36 18.95 -0.26
N ARG A 327 6.33 19.97 -1.13
CA ARG A 327 6.78 19.87 -2.54
C ARG A 327 8.29 19.66 -2.66
N GLY A 328 9.09 20.32 -1.83
CA GLY A 328 10.55 20.11 -1.77
C GLY A 328 10.92 18.69 -1.30
N VAL A 329 10.13 18.14 -0.36
CA VAL A 329 10.25 16.74 0.11
C VAL A 329 9.63 15.74 -0.88
N MET A 330 8.53 16.10 -1.56
CA MET A 330 7.84 15.30 -2.59
C MET A 330 8.46 15.43 -3.98
N ALA A 331 9.46 16.27 -4.19
CA ALA A 331 10.24 16.31 -5.44
C ALA A 331 10.96 14.98 -5.72
N SER A 332 11.06 14.08 -4.72
CA SER A 332 11.48 12.69 -4.89
C SER A 332 10.33 11.69 -5.15
N SER A 333 9.09 12.17 -5.28
CA SER A 333 7.87 11.39 -5.52
C SER A 333 7.21 11.77 -6.84
N ILE A 334 6.66 10.75 -7.49
CA ILE A 334 6.41 10.64 -8.95
C ILE A 334 5.52 11.74 -9.53
N ASN A 335 4.66 12.41 -8.75
CA ASN A 335 3.63 13.31 -9.29
C ASN A 335 3.92 14.83 -9.24
N VAL A 336 5.08 15.28 -8.74
CA VAL A 336 5.32 16.73 -8.49
C VAL A 336 6.44 17.33 -9.36
N LEU A 337 7.07 16.56 -10.26
CA LEU A 337 8.18 17.05 -11.09
C LEU A 337 7.72 17.87 -12.32
N ARG A 338 7.18 19.06 -12.08
CA ARG A 338 6.95 20.10 -13.10
C ARG A 338 7.77 21.37 -12.84
N ALA A 339 9.04 21.22 -12.47
CA ALA A 339 9.99 22.32 -12.54
C ALA A 339 10.37 22.58 -14.02
N ASP A 340 10.58 23.85 -14.40
CA ASP A 340 10.91 24.27 -15.75
C ASP A 340 12.21 23.62 -16.27
N ILE A 341 12.07 22.50 -16.99
CA ILE A 341 13.17 21.75 -17.61
C ILE A 341 13.85 22.54 -18.75
N LYS A 342 13.24 23.61 -19.26
CA LYS A 342 13.73 24.35 -20.45
C LYS A 342 15.11 24.95 -20.27
N ASP A 343 15.40 25.49 -19.08
CA ASP A 343 16.73 26.02 -18.81
C ASP A 343 17.74 24.88 -18.63
N LEU A 344 17.34 23.76 -18.02
CA LEU A 344 18.19 22.57 -17.90
C LEU A 344 18.50 21.96 -19.28
N GLU A 345 17.53 21.91 -20.19
CA GLU A 345 17.73 21.48 -21.59
C GLU A 345 18.70 22.39 -22.34
N ARG A 346 18.63 23.70 -22.08
CA ARG A 346 19.44 24.70 -22.77
C ARG A 346 20.91 24.68 -22.34
N TYR A 347 21.17 24.51 -21.06
CA TYR A 347 22.52 24.59 -20.49
C TYR A 347 23.15 23.21 -20.21
N PHE A 348 22.34 22.18 -19.93
CA PHE A 348 22.78 20.82 -19.57
C PHE A 348 21.90 19.72 -20.21
N PRO A 349 21.91 19.56 -21.54
CA PRO A 349 20.98 18.69 -22.27
C PRO A 349 21.10 17.20 -21.90
N GLU A 350 22.29 16.71 -21.54
CA GLU A 350 22.47 15.32 -21.11
C GLU A 350 21.83 15.04 -19.74
N LEU A 351 21.92 16.00 -18.80
CA LEU A 351 21.24 15.89 -17.50
C LEU A 351 19.72 15.97 -17.67
N ALA A 352 19.25 16.85 -18.56
CA ALA A 352 17.84 16.93 -18.90
C ALA A 352 17.31 15.62 -19.53
N GLY A 353 18.10 14.97 -20.39
CA GLY A 353 17.77 13.68 -21.00
C GLY A 353 17.67 12.55 -19.97
N ARG A 354 18.67 12.41 -19.10
CA ARG A 354 18.67 11.43 -17.99
C ARG A 354 17.49 11.66 -17.03
N TYR A 355 17.22 12.93 -16.72
CA TYR A 355 16.12 13.32 -15.84
C TYR A 355 14.75 12.98 -16.43
N LYS A 356 14.53 13.26 -17.72
CA LYS A 356 13.29 12.86 -18.42
C LYS A 356 13.12 11.34 -18.47
N HIS A 357 14.18 10.60 -18.78
CA HIS A 357 14.10 9.15 -18.90
C HIS A 357 13.72 8.48 -17.58
N LEU A 358 14.36 8.87 -16.47
CA LEU A 358 14.03 8.34 -15.14
C LEU A 358 12.64 8.78 -14.67
N ARG A 359 12.21 10.00 -15.02
CA ARG A 359 10.84 10.47 -14.77
C ARG A 359 9.80 9.62 -15.51
N ASP A 360 9.99 9.36 -16.80
CA ASP A 360 9.02 8.63 -17.61
C ASP A 360 8.87 7.14 -17.17
N GLN A 361 9.95 6.54 -16.66
CA GLN A 361 9.91 5.21 -16.01
C GLN A 361 9.15 5.21 -14.68
N LEU A 362 9.21 6.32 -13.93
CA LEU A 362 8.44 6.48 -12.70
C LEU A 362 6.94 6.71 -12.99
N ASP A 363 6.61 7.48 -14.05
CA ASP A 363 5.24 7.83 -14.43
C ASP A 363 4.39 6.63 -14.94
N THR A 364 5.03 5.59 -15.48
CA THR A 364 4.35 4.42 -16.07
C THR A 364 3.91 3.36 -15.05
N GLY A 365 4.28 3.49 -13.77
CA GLY A 365 4.04 2.47 -12.74
C GLY A 365 2.75 2.65 -11.92
N SER A 366 1.57 2.57 -12.54
CA SER A 366 0.32 2.42 -11.79
C SER A 366 0.29 1.03 -11.11
N ALA A 367 0.08 0.96 -9.80
CA ALA A 367 0.11 -0.29 -9.04
C ALA A 367 -1.07 -1.20 -9.43
N PRO A 368 -0.85 -2.51 -9.69
CA PRO A 368 -1.93 -3.48 -9.67
C PRO A 368 -2.54 -3.55 -8.26
N LYS A 369 -3.88 -3.58 -8.17
CA LYS A 369 -4.58 -3.84 -6.93
C LYS A 369 -4.35 -5.31 -6.52
N SER A 370 -3.73 -5.48 -5.36
CA SER A 370 -3.71 -6.65 -4.47
C SER A 370 -4.07 -8.02 -5.05
N ASP A 371 -3.06 -8.87 -5.26
CA ASP A 371 -3.20 -10.34 -5.31
C ASP A 371 -2.14 -10.99 -4.41
N PHE A 372 -2.62 -11.67 -3.35
CA PHE A 372 -1.82 -12.35 -2.33
C PHE A 372 -1.49 -13.79 -2.80
N ALA A 373 -0.58 -13.96 -3.77
CA ALA A 373 -0.12 -15.31 -4.15
C ALA A 373 1.22 -15.39 -4.93
N LEU A 374 2.06 -14.35 -4.95
CA LEU A 374 3.40 -14.42 -5.54
C LEU A 374 4.45 -14.44 -4.42
N GLY A 375 5.46 -15.30 -4.54
CA GLY A 375 6.50 -15.53 -3.52
C GLY A 375 7.30 -14.28 -3.15
N GLU A 376 8.00 -14.35 -2.02
CA GLU A 376 8.84 -13.26 -1.48
C GLU A 376 9.89 -12.74 -2.51
N GLU A 377 10.37 -13.58 -3.44
CA GLU A 377 11.41 -13.24 -4.43
C GLU A 377 10.91 -12.35 -5.61
N VAL A 378 9.71 -12.59 -6.15
CA VAL A 378 9.12 -11.72 -7.20
C VAL A 378 8.88 -10.29 -6.68
N TRP A 379 8.50 -10.17 -5.41
CA TRP A 379 8.28 -8.88 -4.75
C TRP A 379 9.58 -8.11 -4.52
N GLU A 380 10.67 -8.80 -4.24
CA GLU A 380 12.00 -8.19 -4.10
C GLU A 380 12.50 -7.65 -5.44
N ASN A 381 12.31 -8.35 -6.55
CA ASN A 381 12.81 -7.91 -7.86
C ASN A 381 12.05 -6.69 -8.44
N GLU A 382 10.71 -6.68 -8.40
CA GLU A 382 9.92 -5.55 -8.91
C GLU A 382 9.97 -4.30 -8.00
N MET A 383 10.08 -4.50 -6.68
CA MET A 383 10.32 -3.38 -5.75
C MET A 383 11.76 -2.89 -5.80
N SER A 384 12.75 -3.76 -6.01
CA SER A 384 14.17 -3.36 -6.18
C SER A 384 14.35 -2.53 -7.44
N GLN A 385 13.79 -2.93 -8.58
CA GLN A 385 13.88 -2.11 -9.80
C GLN A 385 13.27 -0.71 -9.63
N ARG A 386 12.12 -0.59 -8.94
CA ARG A 386 11.51 0.71 -8.64
C ARG A 386 12.28 1.51 -7.59
N TYR A 387 12.93 0.83 -6.65
CA TYR A 387 13.78 1.43 -5.62
C TYR A 387 15.07 1.98 -6.24
N ASP A 388 15.71 1.20 -7.10
CA ASP A 388 16.91 1.58 -7.87
C ASP A 388 16.64 2.80 -8.75
N THR A 389 15.51 2.84 -9.47
CA THR A 389 15.11 4.01 -10.27
C THR A 389 14.87 5.25 -9.40
N ARG A 390 14.38 5.09 -8.16
CA ARG A 390 14.19 6.20 -7.20
C ARG A 390 15.48 6.68 -6.53
N GLU A 391 16.43 5.79 -6.29
CA GLU A 391 17.76 6.18 -5.82
C GLU A 391 18.53 6.95 -6.92
N GLN A 392 18.43 6.46 -8.16
CA GLN A 392 19.03 7.09 -9.33
C GLN A 392 18.49 8.51 -9.58
N ILE A 393 17.18 8.76 -9.40
CA ILE A 393 16.63 10.11 -9.56
C ILE A 393 17.08 11.05 -8.43
N SER A 394 17.24 10.56 -7.20
CA SER A 394 17.73 11.38 -6.09
C SER A 394 19.19 11.78 -6.27
N ALA A 395 20.04 10.84 -6.70
CA ALA A 395 21.44 11.14 -7.01
C ALA A 395 21.56 12.15 -8.16
N LEU A 396 20.70 12.02 -9.19
CA LEU A 396 20.66 12.94 -10.31
C LEU A 396 20.21 14.35 -9.91
N LEU A 397 19.27 14.49 -8.97
CA LEU A 397 18.86 15.81 -8.47
C LEU A 397 20.00 16.55 -7.77
N GLU A 398 20.82 15.86 -6.98
CA GLU A 398 22.02 16.45 -6.37
C GLU A 398 23.07 16.83 -7.43
N GLU A 399 23.22 16.00 -8.47
CA GLU A 399 24.10 16.32 -9.61
C GLU A 399 23.65 17.60 -10.33
N ILE A 400 22.33 17.78 -10.55
CA ILE A 400 21.77 19.00 -11.15
C ILE A 400 21.98 20.21 -10.23
N ARG A 401 21.73 20.07 -8.93
CA ARG A 401 21.88 21.15 -7.93
C ARG A 401 23.33 21.62 -7.75
N SER A 402 24.30 20.78 -8.11
CA SER A 402 25.71 21.16 -8.12
C SER A 402 26.11 22.12 -9.26
N LYS A 403 25.20 22.37 -10.22
CA LYS A 403 25.49 23.23 -11.38
C LYS A 403 25.19 24.71 -11.07
N PRO A 404 26.03 25.65 -11.55
CA PRO A 404 25.78 27.08 -11.38
C PRO A 404 24.43 27.50 -11.96
N GLY A 405 23.59 28.15 -11.15
CA GLY A 405 22.24 28.58 -11.52
C GLY A 405 21.13 27.55 -11.32
N PHE A 406 21.45 26.36 -10.80
CA PHE A 406 20.50 25.27 -10.51
C PHE A 406 20.52 24.85 -9.04
N GLU A 407 21.12 25.63 -8.15
CA GLU A 407 21.31 25.32 -6.72
C GLU A 407 19.98 25.08 -5.98
N ASN A 408 18.90 25.70 -6.49
CA ASN A 408 17.55 25.58 -5.98
C ASN A 408 16.64 24.69 -6.86
N PHE A 409 17.21 23.95 -7.81
CA PHE A 409 16.44 23.07 -8.68
C PHE A 409 15.65 22.04 -7.85
N ALA A 410 14.32 22.09 -7.94
CA ALA A 410 13.38 21.29 -7.16
C ALA A 410 13.52 21.46 -5.63
N ARG A 411 13.79 22.69 -5.14
CA ARG A 411 13.71 23.09 -3.72
C ARG A 411 12.53 24.06 -3.49
N PRO A 412 12.06 24.25 -2.24
CA PRO A 412 11.02 25.23 -1.92
C PRO A 412 11.45 26.66 -2.30
N GLU A 413 10.55 27.44 -2.89
CA GLU A 413 10.78 28.87 -3.17
C GLU A 413 10.64 29.72 -1.89
N ASP A 414 11.21 30.93 -1.89
CA ASP A 414 11.12 31.92 -0.79
C ASP A 414 9.92 32.87 -1.00
N GLU A 415 9.34 33.42 0.08
CA GLU A 415 8.16 34.31 0.06
C GLU A 415 8.35 35.50 -0.89
N GLU A 416 9.53 36.12 -0.88
CA GLU A 416 9.85 37.28 -1.74
C GLU A 416 9.79 36.90 -3.24
N ARG A 417 10.19 35.68 -3.59
CA ARG A 417 10.12 35.18 -4.97
C ARG A 417 8.71 34.78 -5.36
N MET A 418 7.91 34.24 -4.44
CA MET A 418 6.49 33.94 -4.70
C MET A 418 5.68 35.21 -4.96
N ARG A 419 5.90 36.28 -4.20
CA ARG A 419 5.30 37.60 -4.48
C ARG A 419 5.81 38.19 -5.79
N SER A 420 7.10 37.99 -6.10
CA SER A 420 7.68 38.41 -7.39
C SER A 420 7.08 37.64 -8.58
N ALA A 421 6.71 36.37 -8.40
CA ALA A 421 6.02 35.58 -9.43
C ALA A 421 4.61 36.13 -9.73
N ALA A 422 3.97 36.76 -8.74
CA ALA A 422 2.68 37.45 -8.90
C ALA A 422 2.80 38.86 -9.53
N ALA A 423 3.98 39.25 -10.05
CA ALA A 423 4.18 40.58 -10.64
C ALA A 423 3.35 40.86 -11.90
N LEU A 424 2.92 39.81 -12.61
CA LEU A 424 2.09 39.93 -13.81
C LEU A 424 0.61 39.68 -13.55
N GLY A 425 0.23 39.36 -12.32
CA GLY A 425 -1.14 39.01 -11.92
C GLY A 425 -1.15 38.01 -10.76
N PRO A 426 -2.31 37.83 -10.10
CA PRO A 426 -2.44 36.92 -8.97
C PRO A 426 -2.11 35.47 -9.37
N VAL A 427 -1.34 34.78 -8.53
CA VAL A 427 -1.07 33.34 -8.68
C VAL A 427 -1.97 32.56 -7.73
N ILE A 428 -2.59 31.50 -8.23
CA ILE A 428 -3.56 30.70 -7.49
C ILE A 428 -3.03 29.30 -7.28
N VAL A 429 -2.95 28.87 -6.02
CA VAL A 429 -2.59 27.51 -5.63
C VAL A 429 -3.84 26.84 -5.06
N VAL A 430 -4.35 25.84 -5.77
CA VAL A 430 -5.50 25.05 -5.32
C VAL A 430 -4.99 23.86 -4.52
N ASN A 431 -5.28 23.87 -3.22
CA ASN A 431 -5.01 22.77 -2.31
C ASN A 431 -6.23 21.84 -2.27
N VAL A 432 -6.01 20.55 -2.54
CA VAL A 432 -7.06 19.52 -2.50
C VAL A 432 -6.64 18.47 -1.49
N GLY A 433 -7.09 18.64 -0.25
CA GLY A 433 -6.85 17.71 0.84
C GLY A 433 -8.03 16.76 1.07
N PRO A 434 -7.81 15.63 1.77
CA PRO A 434 -8.89 14.77 2.24
C PRO A 434 -9.72 15.41 3.38
N LEU A 435 -9.18 16.45 4.05
CA LEU A 435 -9.85 17.17 5.14
C LEU A 435 -10.61 18.40 4.64
N ALA A 436 -9.99 19.19 3.76
CA ALA A 436 -10.58 20.37 3.16
C ALA A 436 -9.93 20.68 1.81
N CYS A 437 -10.62 21.49 1.01
CA CYS A 437 -10.13 22.03 -0.24
C CYS A 437 -10.12 23.56 -0.15
N ASP A 438 -9.00 24.17 -0.51
CA ASP A 438 -8.75 25.60 -0.32
C ASP A 438 -8.05 26.17 -1.56
N ALA A 439 -8.25 27.46 -1.84
CA ALA A 439 -7.44 28.20 -2.81
C ALA A 439 -6.61 29.25 -2.09
N ILE A 440 -5.29 29.14 -2.19
CA ILE A 440 -4.34 30.15 -1.73
C ILE A 440 -4.06 31.12 -2.88
N ILE A 441 -4.30 32.40 -2.63
CA ILE A 441 -4.15 33.50 -3.57
C ILE A 441 -2.88 34.27 -3.20
N ILE A 442 -1.97 34.40 -4.16
CA ILE A 442 -0.69 35.10 -4.03
C ILE A 442 -0.77 36.39 -4.85
N GLN A 443 -0.59 37.53 -4.18
CA GLN A 443 -0.53 38.86 -4.78
C GLN A 443 0.75 39.58 -4.36
N GLN A 444 1.12 40.67 -5.02
CA GLN A 444 2.32 41.43 -4.64
C GLN A 444 2.23 42.03 -3.23
N ASP A 445 1.02 42.37 -2.80
CA ASP A 445 0.71 43.01 -1.52
C ASP A 445 0.38 42.01 -0.40
N GLY A 446 0.27 40.71 -0.69
CA GLY A 446 0.06 39.70 0.34
C GLY A 446 -0.42 38.34 -0.14
N PHE A 447 -0.81 37.52 0.83
CA PHE A 447 -1.37 36.19 0.64
C PHE A 447 -2.75 36.13 1.27
N SER A 448 -3.72 35.53 0.59
CA SER A 448 -5.04 35.22 1.15
C SER A 448 -5.43 33.78 0.82
N ALA A 449 -6.42 33.24 1.54
CA ALA A 449 -6.95 31.91 1.26
C ALA A 449 -8.47 31.94 1.31
N ILE A 450 -9.10 31.19 0.42
CA ILE A 450 -10.55 30.99 0.41
C ILE A 450 -10.89 29.50 0.45
N PRO A 451 -11.90 29.09 1.24
CA PRO A 451 -12.36 27.71 1.23
C PRO A 451 -13.12 27.40 -0.06
N LEU A 452 -12.97 26.17 -0.56
CA LEU A 452 -13.68 25.64 -1.74
C LEU A 452 -14.60 24.48 -1.31
N PRO A 453 -15.72 24.77 -0.61
CA PRO A 453 -16.56 23.73 0.00
C PRO A 453 -17.31 22.85 -1.01
N ARG A 454 -17.36 23.25 -2.29
CA ARG A 454 -17.98 22.49 -3.38
C ARG A 454 -16.98 21.56 -4.10
N LEU A 455 -15.72 21.53 -3.66
CA LEU A 455 -14.67 20.68 -4.24
C LEU A 455 -14.32 19.55 -3.25
N ASP A 456 -14.42 18.31 -3.71
CA ASP A 456 -14.05 17.10 -2.97
C ASP A 456 -13.00 16.30 -3.77
N LYS A 457 -12.03 15.69 -3.09
CA LYS A 457 -11.02 14.83 -3.71
C LYS A 457 -11.64 13.63 -4.43
N ASN A 458 -12.68 13.02 -3.88
CA ASN A 458 -13.38 11.87 -4.45
C ASN A 458 -14.16 12.23 -5.73
N ASP A 459 -14.58 13.49 -5.83
CA ASP A 459 -15.22 14.04 -7.04
C ASP A 459 -14.22 14.13 -8.21
N ILE A 460 -12.95 14.39 -7.92
CA ILE A 460 -11.90 14.42 -8.95
C ILE A 460 -11.75 13.02 -9.55
N ASP A 461 -11.58 11.98 -8.74
CA ASP A 461 -11.39 10.62 -9.26
C ASP A 461 -12.61 10.08 -10.00
N SER A 462 -13.81 10.37 -9.51
CA SER A 462 -15.07 9.86 -10.09
C SER A 462 -15.53 10.61 -11.35
N LYS A 463 -15.30 11.93 -11.45
CA LYS A 463 -15.71 12.75 -12.62
C LYS A 463 -14.62 12.86 -13.69
N TYR A 464 -13.35 12.74 -13.32
CA TYR A 464 -12.23 12.88 -14.26
C TYR A 464 -11.91 11.59 -15.03
N GLN A 465 -11.87 10.42 -14.36
CA GLN A 465 -11.51 9.16 -15.02
C GLN A 465 -12.43 8.76 -16.18
N PRO A 466 -13.77 8.94 -16.13
CA PRO A 466 -14.65 8.51 -17.22
C PRO A 466 -14.62 9.43 -18.45
N LEU A 467 -14.24 10.71 -18.28
CA LEU A 467 -14.47 11.76 -19.29
C LEU A 467 -13.18 12.32 -19.92
N GLY A 468 -12.02 12.10 -19.30
CA GLY A 468 -10.72 12.53 -19.81
C GLY A 468 -10.47 14.04 -19.76
N ARG A 469 -9.22 14.45 -20.06
CA ARG A 469 -8.81 15.87 -20.09
C ARG A 469 -9.57 16.65 -21.17
N GLY A 470 -10.20 17.76 -20.79
CA GLY A 470 -10.80 18.72 -21.73
C GLY A 470 -12.27 18.48 -22.09
N SER A 471 -12.95 17.55 -21.42
CA SER A 471 -14.41 17.42 -21.53
C SER A 471 -15.10 18.72 -21.09
N LEU A 472 -16.05 19.21 -21.90
CA LEU A 472 -16.81 20.43 -21.60
C LEU A 472 -17.50 20.35 -20.22
N LYS A 473 -18.00 19.17 -19.86
CA LYS A 473 -18.63 18.92 -18.55
C LYS A 473 -17.66 19.04 -17.38
N VAL A 474 -16.40 18.65 -17.58
CA VAL A 474 -15.36 18.79 -16.56
C VAL A 474 -14.96 20.26 -16.41
N LEU A 475 -14.90 21.01 -17.52
CA LEU A 475 -14.61 22.44 -17.50
C LEU A 475 -15.73 23.26 -16.89
N GLU A 476 -17.01 22.94 -17.18
CA GLU A 476 -18.17 23.53 -16.52
C GLU A 476 -18.16 23.27 -15.01
N TRP A 477 -17.91 22.02 -14.60
CA TRP A 477 -17.82 21.70 -13.18
C TRP A 477 -16.66 22.44 -12.48
N LEU A 478 -15.46 22.47 -13.08
CA LEU A 478 -14.32 23.22 -12.54
C LEU A 478 -14.56 24.73 -12.51
N TRP A 479 -15.36 25.25 -13.44
CA TRP A 479 -15.78 26.64 -13.39
C TRP A 479 -16.59 26.92 -12.12
N ASP A 480 -17.61 26.12 -11.86
CA ASP A 480 -18.51 26.32 -10.72
C ASP A 480 -17.81 26.10 -9.36
N VAL A 481 -16.98 25.05 -9.25
CA VAL A 481 -16.41 24.66 -7.94
C VAL A 481 -15.05 25.27 -7.63
N VAL A 482 -14.33 25.79 -8.65
CA VAL A 482 -12.99 26.36 -8.49
C VAL A 482 -12.90 27.78 -9.06
N ALA A 483 -13.15 27.97 -10.36
CA ALA A 483 -12.81 29.23 -11.03
C ALA A 483 -13.69 30.41 -10.61
N GLU A 484 -15.03 30.24 -10.60
CA GLU A 484 -15.98 31.29 -10.23
C GLU A 484 -15.75 31.79 -8.78
N PRO A 485 -15.63 30.92 -7.75
CA PRO A 485 -15.33 31.35 -6.39
C PRO A 485 -14.04 32.19 -6.28
N ILE A 486 -12.99 31.76 -6.98
CA ILE A 486 -11.67 32.42 -6.94
C ILE A 486 -11.72 33.77 -7.66
N LEU A 487 -12.33 33.83 -8.85
CA LEU A 487 -12.48 35.07 -9.60
C LEU A 487 -13.35 36.08 -8.85
N THR A 488 -14.41 35.61 -8.20
CA THR A 488 -15.27 36.46 -7.36
C THR A 488 -14.50 37.02 -6.17
N ALA A 489 -13.69 36.20 -5.50
CA ALA A 489 -12.84 36.66 -4.40
C ALA A 489 -11.79 37.71 -4.84
N LEU A 490 -11.30 37.61 -6.08
CA LEU A 490 -10.40 38.59 -6.70
C LEU A 490 -11.11 39.84 -7.25
N GLY A 491 -12.44 39.89 -7.21
CA GLY A 491 -13.23 41.00 -7.75
C GLY A 491 -13.47 40.96 -9.26
N PHE A 492 -13.14 39.84 -9.93
CA PHE A 492 -13.43 39.62 -11.35
C PHE A 492 -14.84 39.05 -11.55
N THR A 493 -15.85 39.88 -11.34
CA THR A 493 -17.27 39.48 -11.42
C THR A 493 -17.92 39.74 -12.80
N GLU A 494 -17.20 40.35 -13.73
CA GLU A 494 -17.68 40.68 -15.07
C GLU A 494 -16.72 40.16 -16.15
N PRO A 495 -17.24 39.79 -17.34
CA PRO A 495 -16.39 39.39 -18.45
C PRO A 495 -15.45 40.54 -18.84
N PRO A 496 -14.14 40.28 -19.00
CA PRO A 496 -13.16 41.34 -19.25
C PRO A 496 -13.51 42.11 -20.52
N HIS A 497 -13.53 43.44 -20.42
CA HIS A 497 -13.72 44.29 -21.58
C HIS A 497 -12.63 44.03 -22.61
N SER A 498 -13.01 43.98 -23.89
CA SER A 498 -12.13 43.68 -25.01
C SER A 498 -11.01 44.71 -25.13
N GLY A 499 -9.91 44.50 -24.40
CA GLY A 499 -8.79 45.42 -24.30
C GLY A 499 -7.86 45.18 -23.09
N GLU A 500 -8.35 44.54 -22.02
CA GLU A 500 -7.58 44.37 -20.78
C GLU A 500 -6.86 43.01 -20.63
N MET A 501 -7.13 42.04 -21.51
CA MET A 501 -6.37 40.77 -21.49
C MET A 501 -4.93 40.99 -21.98
N LYS A 502 -4.00 41.27 -21.07
CA LYS A 502 -2.57 41.02 -21.29
C LYS A 502 -2.37 39.51 -21.42
N ARG A 503 -2.39 38.99 -22.66
CA ARG A 503 -1.95 37.62 -22.95
C ARG A 503 -0.51 37.47 -22.48
N GLY A 504 -0.29 36.68 -21.43
CA GLY A 504 1.01 36.11 -21.14
C GLY A 504 1.39 35.15 -22.27
N GLY A 505 2.53 35.43 -22.92
CA GLY A 505 3.11 34.58 -23.96
C GLY A 505 2.90 35.10 -25.38
N THR A 506 3.95 35.70 -25.93
CA THR A 506 4.14 35.91 -27.37
C THR A 506 4.07 34.57 -28.11
N VAL A 507 2.91 34.26 -28.69
CA VAL A 507 2.81 33.23 -29.72
C VAL A 507 3.31 33.84 -31.02
N ASN A 508 4.44 33.32 -31.52
CA ASN A 508 4.97 33.64 -32.84
C ASN A 508 3.88 33.44 -33.91
N GLU A 509 3.44 34.56 -34.51
CA GLU A 509 2.64 34.57 -35.73
C GLU A 509 3.50 34.11 -36.92
N THR A 510 3.67 32.80 -37.10
CA THR A 510 4.01 32.22 -38.41
C THR A 510 3.46 30.80 -38.50
N ALA A 511 2.14 30.69 -38.69
CA ALA A 511 1.51 29.52 -39.28
C ALA A 511 0.11 29.91 -39.82
N ARG A 512 0.08 30.80 -40.80
CA ARG A 512 -1.00 30.85 -41.80
C ARG A 512 -0.48 30.17 -43.06
N ARG A 513 -0.70 28.86 -43.17
CA ARG A 513 -1.10 28.14 -44.39
C ARG A 513 -1.35 26.68 -44.09
#